data_AF-A0A4R6MCJ3-F1
#
_entry.id   AF-A0A4R6MCJ3-F1
#
_cell.length_a   1.000
_cell.length_b   1.000
_cell.length_c   1.000
_cell.angle_alpha   90.00
_cell.angle_beta   90.00
_cell.angle_gamma   90.00
#
_symmetry.space_group_name_H-M   'P 1'
#
loop_
_entity.id
_entity.type
_entity.pdbx_description
1 polymer ?
#
loop_
_entity_poly.entity_id
_entity_poly.type
_entity_poly.pdbx_seq_one_letter_code
_entity_poly.pdbx_strand_id
1 'polypeptide(L)'
;MSKNDVPKDEETKDKAEKKKLKLPLGLIIGFFMCFLISVGASSGISFFLSSSSVTESVTGEQSVEETLKALESQIAQQQQTISKLEQESSVLKTYLRHSSSTALKNILINQEENIQAYLAVMRQGIGDLSDLVPRGTDWANEYQYRTDLALKSSLERLNLLRLLKTGEPPSQSSTDEANQDSTEQ
;
A
#
# COMPACT_ATOMS: atom_id res chain seq x y z
N MET A 1 2.87 37.83 52.93
CA MET A 1 3.87 37.17 52.05
C MET A 1 5.02 36.71 52.93
N SER A 2 5.52 35.49 52.71
CA SER A 2 6.69 34.84 53.37
C SER A 2 6.51 34.44 54.83
N LYS A 3 6.45 33.14 55.16
CA LYS A 3 7.48 32.06 55.10
C LYS A 3 8.28 31.96 56.41
N ASN A 4 8.28 30.73 56.94
CA ASN A 4 9.44 30.00 57.47
C ASN A 4 9.99 30.43 58.84
N ASP A 5 10.61 29.61 59.70
CA ASP A 5 11.13 28.22 59.78
C ASP A 5 11.20 27.93 61.32
N VAL A 6 10.82 26.78 61.91
CA VAL A 6 11.59 25.50 62.07
C VAL A 6 12.96 25.72 62.78
N PRO A 7 13.52 24.82 63.63
CA PRO A 7 13.07 23.97 64.76
C PRO A 7 14.17 23.94 65.89
N LYS A 8 14.40 22.78 66.55
CA LYS A 8 15.56 22.33 67.39
C LYS A 8 15.44 22.58 68.91
N ASP A 9 15.93 21.74 69.84
CA ASP A 9 16.64 20.45 69.87
C ASP A 9 16.74 20.03 71.38
N GLU A 10 16.89 18.73 71.65
CA GLU A 10 17.75 18.12 72.70
C GLU A 10 17.47 18.22 74.23
N GLU A 11 17.50 17.02 74.87
CA GLU A 11 18.04 16.65 76.21
C GLU A 11 17.35 17.19 77.51
N THR A 12 17.20 16.52 78.66
CA THR A 12 17.77 15.29 79.28
C THR A 12 16.94 14.93 80.56
N LYS A 13 16.99 13.64 80.99
CA LYS A 13 16.83 13.10 82.39
C LYS A 13 15.44 13.29 83.08
N ASP A 14 14.86 12.40 83.87
CA ASP A 14 15.39 11.42 84.81
C ASP A 14 14.31 10.36 85.18
N LYS A 15 14.74 9.31 85.89
CA LYS A 15 14.03 8.06 86.20
C LYS A 15 12.82 8.13 87.15
N ALA A 16 12.05 7.03 87.08
CA ALA A 16 11.14 6.43 88.08
C ALA A 16 9.64 6.81 87.89
N GLU A 17 8.66 5.90 87.85
CA GLU A 17 8.50 4.68 88.65
C GLU A 17 7.75 3.56 87.90
N LYS A 18 8.08 2.32 88.27
CA LYS A 18 7.50 1.08 87.76
C LYS A 18 6.10 0.88 88.33
N LYS A 19 5.05 0.95 87.49
CA LYS A 19 3.78 0.28 87.78
C LYS A 19 3.66 -0.94 86.87
N LYS A 20 3.94 -2.12 87.42
CA LYS A 20 3.77 -3.41 86.73
C LYS A 20 2.27 -3.60 86.45
N LEU A 21 1.80 -3.22 85.26
CA LEU A 21 0.49 -3.65 84.78
C LEU A 21 0.57 -5.15 84.54
N LYS A 22 -0.16 -5.93 85.32
CA LYS A 22 -0.47 -7.32 85.00
C LYS A 22 -1.34 -7.29 83.74
N LEU A 23 -0.73 -7.43 82.55
CA LEU A 23 -1.49 -7.66 81.32
C LEU A 23 -2.24 -8.99 81.47
N PRO A 24 -3.54 -9.06 81.12
CA PRO A 24 -4.26 -10.33 81.15
C PRO A 24 -3.58 -11.29 80.18
N LEU A 25 -3.17 -12.46 80.67
CA LEU A 25 -2.48 -13.49 79.89
C LEU A 25 -3.24 -13.87 78.60
N GLY A 26 -4.57 -13.71 78.60
CA GLY A 26 -5.42 -13.87 77.41
C GLY A 26 -5.17 -12.87 76.28
N LEU A 27 -4.70 -11.66 76.56
CA LEU A 27 -4.37 -10.67 75.52
C LEU A 27 -3.03 -11.00 74.83
N ILE A 28 -2.09 -11.60 75.56
CA ILE A 28 -0.82 -12.09 74.99
C ILE A 28 -1.07 -13.32 74.12
N ILE A 29 -1.92 -14.26 74.56
CA ILE A 29 -2.28 -15.45 73.77
C ILE A 29 -3.02 -15.06 72.48
N GLY A 30 -3.93 -14.08 72.55
CA GLY A 30 -4.67 -13.58 71.40
C GLY A 30 -3.76 -12.88 70.38
N PHE A 31 -2.80 -12.08 70.86
CA PHE A 31 -1.81 -11.45 70.01
C PHE A 31 -0.91 -12.48 69.30
N PHE A 32 -0.49 -13.53 70.02
CA PHE A 32 0.36 -14.58 69.46
C PHE A 32 -0.36 -15.43 68.40
N MET A 33 -1.64 -15.76 68.62
CA MET A 33 -2.47 -16.46 67.63
C MET A 33 -2.70 -15.62 66.37
N CYS A 34 -2.98 -14.32 66.53
CA CYS A 34 -3.14 -13.40 65.40
C CYS A 34 -1.85 -13.25 64.61
N PHE A 35 -0.70 -13.22 65.29
CA PHE A 35 0.61 -13.16 64.66
C PHE A 35 0.93 -14.41 63.82
N LEU A 36 0.64 -15.61 64.34
CA LEU A 36 0.86 -16.86 63.62
C LEU A 36 -0.03 -16.99 62.36
N ILE A 37 -1.28 -16.55 62.43
CA ILE A 37 -2.18 -16.55 61.28
C ILE A 37 -1.74 -15.52 60.23
N SER A 38 -1.31 -14.33 60.66
CA SER A 38 -0.85 -13.26 59.75
C SER A 38 0.44 -13.65 59.01
N VAL A 39 1.43 -14.19 59.72
CA VAL A 39 2.68 -14.66 59.12
C VAL A 39 2.44 -15.91 58.27
N GLY A 40 1.61 -16.85 58.74
CA GLY A 40 1.24 -18.05 57.99
C GLY A 40 0.52 -17.75 56.67
N ALA A 41 -0.43 -16.82 56.67
CA ALA A 41 -1.12 -16.38 55.46
C ALA A 41 -0.15 -15.69 54.49
N SER A 42 0.70 -14.78 54.97
CA SER A 42 1.65 -14.05 54.14
C SER A 42 2.70 -14.96 53.49
N SER A 43 3.27 -15.88 54.26
CA SER A 43 4.25 -16.85 53.75
C SER A 43 3.61 -17.93 52.87
N GLY A 44 2.39 -18.36 53.18
CA GLY A 44 1.65 -19.34 52.37
C GLY A 44 1.29 -18.79 50.98
N ILE A 45 0.81 -17.54 50.90
CA ILE A 45 0.49 -16.88 49.62
C ILE A 45 1.77 -16.65 48.81
N SER A 46 2.86 -16.23 49.47
CA SER A 46 4.15 -16.00 48.81
C SER A 46 4.76 -17.30 48.25
N PHE A 47 4.64 -18.42 48.96
CA PHE A 47 5.12 -19.72 48.48
C PHE A 47 4.25 -20.27 47.33
N PHE A 48 2.93 -20.08 47.41
CA PHE A 48 2.00 -20.48 46.35
C PHE A 48 2.21 -19.68 45.05
N LEU A 49 2.45 -18.37 45.15
CA LEU A 49 2.80 -17.52 44.00
C LEU A 49 4.18 -17.86 43.41
N SER A 50 5.19 -18.09 44.26
CA SER A 50 6.54 -18.44 43.82
C SER A 50 6.59 -19.81 43.13
N SER A 51 5.88 -20.81 43.65
CA SER A 51 5.78 -22.14 43.03
C SER A 51 5.02 -22.13 41.70
N SER A 52 4.14 -21.15 41.47
CA SER A 52 3.43 -20.99 40.19
C SER A 52 4.34 -20.37 39.13
N SER A 53 5.25 -19.47 39.51
CA SER A 53 6.16 -18.77 38.60
C SER A 53 7.27 -19.65 37.99
N VAL A 54 7.70 -20.70 38.70
CA VAL A 54 8.74 -21.63 38.22
C VAL A 54 8.28 -22.47 37.02
N THR A 55 6.97 -22.66 36.85
CA THR A 55 6.40 -23.40 35.70
C THR A 55 6.23 -22.51 34.45
N GLU A 56 6.28 -21.19 34.62
CA GLU A 56 6.01 -20.21 33.57
C GLU A 56 7.28 -19.84 32.76
N SER A 57 8.47 -19.98 33.37
CA SER A 57 9.73 -19.59 32.73
C SER A 57 10.19 -20.50 31.58
N VAL A 58 9.85 -21.79 31.60
CA VAL A 58 10.22 -22.74 30.52
C VAL A 58 9.21 -22.67 29.37
N THR A 59 7.96 -22.35 29.68
CA THR A 59 6.87 -22.18 28.70
C THR A 59 6.98 -20.85 27.96
N GLY A 60 7.49 -19.80 28.64
CA GLY A 60 7.73 -18.48 28.06
C GLY A 60 8.76 -18.47 26.93
N GLU A 61 9.92 -19.10 27.09
CA GLU A 61 10.97 -19.13 26.06
C GLU A 61 10.57 -19.94 24.81
N GLN A 62 9.89 -21.08 24.98
CA GLN A 62 9.37 -21.86 23.85
C GLN A 62 8.29 -21.09 23.06
N SER A 63 7.43 -20.34 23.76
CA SER A 63 6.41 -19.50 23.11
C SER A 63 7.03 -18.35 22.32
N VAL A 64 8.12 -17.76 22.80
CA VAL A 64 8.83 -16.69 22.09
C VAL A 64 9.50 -17.22 20.82
N GLU A 65 10.12 -18.40 20.87
CA GLU A 65 10.75 -19.00 19.69
C GLU A 65 9.74 -19.40 18.61
N GLU A 66 8.58 -19.93 19.00
CA GLU A 66 7.46 -20.18 18.07
C GLU A 66 6.93 -18.89 17.45
N THR A 67 6.77 -17.82 18.25
CA THR A 67 6.34 -16.52 17.71
C THR A 67 7.37 -15.92 16.76
N LEU A 68 8.67 -16.09 17.00
CA LEU A 68 9.74 -15.64 16.11
C LEU A 68 9.72 -16.37 14.77
N LYS A 69 9.59 -17.70 14.80
CA LYS A 69 9.46 -18.53 13.58
C LYS A 69 8.19 -18.20 12.80
N ALA A 70 7.08 -17.96 13.49
CA ALA A 70 5.84 -17.51 12.85
C ALA A 70 6.00 -16.13 12.20
N LEU A 71 6.69 -15.19 12.86
CA LEU A 71 6.97 -13.86 12.33
C LEU A 71 7.88 -13.93 11.10
N GLU A 72 8.93 -14.74 11.14
CA GLU A 72 9.86 -14.94 10.02
C GLU A 72 9.15 -15.55 8.80
N SER A 73 8.31 -16.57 9.03
CA SER A 73 7.46 -17.14 7.99
C SER A 73 6.48 -16.11 7.41
N GLN A 74 5.93 -15.23 8.24
CA GLN A 74 5.00 -14.19 7.81
C GLN A 74 5.72 -13.10 7.01
N ILE A 75 6.94 -12.72 7.40
CA ILE A 75 7.81 -11.81 6.65
C ILE A 75 8.15 -12.42 5.28
N ALA A 76 8.50 -13.71 5.22
CA ALA A 76 8.78 -14.39 3.96
C ALA A 76 7.55 -14.43 3.03
N GLN A 77 6.37 -14.73 3.56
CA GLN A 77 5.12 -14.68 2.80
C GLN A 77 4.77 -13.26 2.34
N GLN A 78 4.97 -12.26 3.18
CA GLN A 78 4.75 -10.86 2.81
C GLN A 78 5.73 -10.43 1.73
N GLN A 79 6.99 -10.81 1.81
CA GLN A 79 8.00 -10.50 0.79
C GLN A 79 7.64 -11.13 -0.56
N GLN A 80 7.18 -12.39 -0.55
CA GLN A 80 6.69 -13.07 -1.76
C GLN A 80 5.46 -12.37 -2.34
N THR A 81 4.54 -11.91 -1.48
CA THR A 81 3.34 -11.17 -1.90
C THR A 81 3.71 -9.81 -2.49
N ILE A 82 4.64 -9.08 -1.87
CA ILE A 82 5.16 -7.79 -2.37
C ILE A 82 5.80 -7.98 -3.74
N SER A 83 6.68 -8.97 -3.90
CA SER A 83 7.31 -9.25 -5.19
C SER A 83 6.31 -9.63 -6.28
N LYS A 84 5.26 -10.39 -5.94
CA LYS A 84 4.16 -10.70 -6.87
C LYS A 84 3.37 -9.44 -7.25
N LEU A 85 3.04 -8.59 -6.28
CA LEU A 85 2.35 -7.31 -6.52
C LEU A 85 3.17 -6.36 -7.40
N GLU A 86 4.49 -6.30 -7.20
CA GLU A 86 5.40 -5.50 -8.03
C GLU A 86 5.40 -6.00 -9.48
N GLN A 87 5.46 -7.31 -9.68
CA GLN A 87 5.39 -7.91 -11.01
C GLN A 87 4.05 -7.60 -11.69
N GLU A 88 2.93 -7.81 -11.00
CA GLU A 88 1.59 -7.50 -11.52
C GLU A 88 1.42 -6.00 -11.83
N SER A 89 1.97 -5.12 -10.98
CA SER A 89 1.98 -3.67 -11.21
C SER A 89 2.77 -3.27 -12.45
N SER A 90 3.93 -3.90 -12.67
CA SER A 90 4.75 -3.67 -13.87
C SER A 90 4.04 -4.08 -15.17
N VAL A 91 3.33 -5.21 -15.12
CA VAL A 91 2.53 -5.73 -16.24
C VAL A 91 1.34 -4.80 -16.51
N LEU A 92 0.63 -4.39 -15.47
CA LEU A 92 -0.50 -3.47 -15.60
C LEU A 92 -0.07 -2.11 -16.16
N LYS A 93 1.05 -1.54 -15.70
CA LYS A 93 1.64 -0.31 -16.26
C LYS A 93 1.97 -0.47 -17.74
N THR A 94 2.50 -1.63 -18.11
CA THR A 94 2.81 -1.97 -19.50
C THR A 94 1.53 -1.99 -20.34
N TYR A 95 0.49 -2.71 -19.91
CA TYR A 95 -0.82 -2.71 -20.58
C TYR A 95 -1.44 -1.31 -20.70
N LEU A 96 -1.42 -0.50 -19.65
CA LEU A 96 -1.90 0.88 -19.68
C LEU A 96 -1.14 1.73 -20.70
N ARG A 97 0.19 1.59 -20.76
CA ARG A 97 1.02 2.31 -21.74
C ARG A 97 0.72 1.87 -23.17
N HIS A 98 0.54 0.57 -23.41
CA HIS A 98 0.20 0.04 -24.73
C HIS A 98 -1.22 0.42 -25.16
N SER A 99 -2.20 0.33 -24.25
CA SER A 99 -3.58 0.73 -24.49
C SER A 99 -3.68 2.22 -24.81
N SER A 100 -3.05 3.08 -24.01
CA SER A 100 -3.01 4.53 -24.25
C SER A 100 -2.29 4.89 -25.56
N SER A 101 -1.15 4.27 -25.86
CA SER A 101 -0.43 4.50 -27.11
C SER A 101 -1.24 4.06 -28.33
N THR A 102 -1.97 2.95 -28.23
CA THR A 102 -2.84 2.45 -29.31
C THR A 102 -4.07 3.34 -29.48
N ALA A 103 -4.69 3.77 -28.37
CA ALA A 103 -5.79 4.73 -28.40
C ALA A 103 -5.37 6.05 -29.05
N LEU A 104 -4.20 6.58 -28.68
CA LEU A 104 -3.65 7.81 -29.27
C LEU A 104 -3.39 7.63 -30.77
N LYS A 105 -2.79 6.51 -31.20
CA LYS A 105 -2.61 6.19 -32.62
C LYS A 105 -3.94 6.23 -33.38
N ASN A 106 -4.99 5.61 -32.85
CA ASN A 106 -6.31 5.60 -33.49
C ASN A 106 -6.93 7.00 -33.56
N ILE A 107 -6.76 7.82 -32.51
CA ILE A 107 -7.20 9.22 -32.52
C ILE A 107 -6.48 10.00 -33.61
N LEU A 108 -5.16 9.86 -33.75
CA LEU A 108 -4.40 10.55 -34.79
C LEU A 108 -4.79 10.10 -36.20
N ILE A 109 -5.03 8.79 -36.40
CA ILE A 109 -5.54 8.26 -37.67
C ILE A 109 -6.89 8.91 -38.00
N ASN A 110 -7.83 8.94 -37.05
CA ASN A 110 -9.14 9.54 -37.25
C ASN A 110 -9.06 11.05 -37.53
N GLN A 111 -8.18 11.76 -36.83
CA GLN A 111 -7.92 13.18 -37.10
C GLN A 111 -7.42 13.39 -38.53
N GLU A 112 -6.54 12.52 -39.02
CA GLU A 112 -5.98 12.65 -40.36
C GLU A 112 -7.02 12.33 -41.45
N GLU A 113 -7.86 11.31 -41.23
CA GLU A 113 -8.99 11.01 -42.12
C GLU A 113 -10.01 12.17 -42.16
N ASN A 114 -10.27 12.81 -41.02
CA ASN A 114 -11.12 13.99 -40.96
C ASN A 114 -10.51 15.20 -41.70
N ILE A 115 -9.19 15.43 -41.56
CA ILE A 115 -8.49 16.47 -42.33
C ILE A 115 -8.65 16.24 -43.83
N GLN A 116 -8.50 15.00 -44.31
CA GLN A 116 -8.68 14.66 -45.71
C GLN A 116 -10.10 14.95 -46.20
N ALA A 117 -11.11 14.55 -45.42
CA ALA A 117 -12.51 14.83 -45.73
C ALA A 117 -12.78 16.35 -45.81
N TYR A 118 -12.27 17.11 -44.85
CA TYR A 118 -12.39 18.56 -44.84
C TYR A 118 -11.72 19.22 -46.04
N LEU A 119 -10.48 18.82 -46.39
CA LEU A 119 -9.76 19.34 -47.55
C LEU A 119 -10.47 19.00 -48.87
N ALA A 120 -11.10 17.83 -48.97
CA ALA A 120 -11.90 17.45 -50.14
C ALA A 120 -13.11 18.38 -50.34
N VAL A 121 -13.86 18.65 -49.27
CA VAL A 121 -14.99 19.60 -49.30
C VAL A 121 -14.50 21.01 -49.63
N MET A 122 -13.39 21.45 -49.04
CA MET A 122 -12.81 22.76 -49.33
C MET A 122 -12.40 22.89 -50.80
N ARG A 123 -11.76 21.87 -51.38
CA ARG A 123 -11.37 21.84 -52.80
C ARG A 123 -12.59 22.02 -53.70
N GLN A 124 -13.68 21.32 -53.39
CA GLN A 124 -14.94 21.47 -54.13
C GLN A 124 -15.51 22.87 -54.00
N GLY A 125 -15.57 23.41 -52.78
CA GLY A 125 -16.05 24.78 -52.55
C GLY A 125 -15.22 25.84 -53.27
N ILE A 126 -13.89 25.70 -53.32
CA ILE A 126 -13.01 26.58 -54.09
C ILE A 126 -13.34 26.51 -55.58
N GLY A 127 -13.60 25.32 -56.12
CA GLY A 127 -14.03 25.13 -57.51
C GLY A 127 -15.34 25.87 -57.80
N ASP A 128 -16.36 25.62 -56.98
CA ASP A 128 -17.67 26.25 -57.13
C ASP A 128 -17.59 27.79 -57.03
N LEU A 129 -16.78 28.33 -56.10
CA LEU A 129 -16.56 29.77 -55.97
C LEU A 129 -15.76 30.37 -57.14
N SER A 130 -14.84 29.60 -57.75
CA SER A 130 -14.05 30.08 -58.89
C SER A 130 -14.92 30.46 -60.08
N ASP A 131 -15.98 29.68 -60.29
CA ASP A 131 -16.89 29.85 -61.42
C ASP A 131 -17.82 31.07 -61.25
N LEU A 132 -18.01 31.51 -59.99
CA LEU A 132 -18.87 32.64 -59.62
C LEU A 132 -18.14 33.99 -59.61
N VAL A 133 -16.80 34.00 -59.55
CA VAL A 133 -15.98 35.21 -59.35
C VAL A 133 -15.20 35.57 -60.62
N PRO A 134 -15.22 36.84 -61.07
CA PRO A 134 -14.40 37.28 -62.20
C PRO A 134 -12.91 37.05 -61.93
N ARG A 135 -12.19 36.45 -62.87
CA ARG A 135 -10.78 36.01 -62.71
C ARG A 135 -10.59 35.00 -61.55
N GLY A 136 -11.64 34.24 -61.25
CA GLY A 136 -11.66 33.29 -60.14
C GLY A 136 -10.69 32.11 -60.29
N THR A 137 -10.41 31.75 -61.53
CA THR A 137 -9.57 30.61 -61.90
C THR A 137 -8.13 30.71 -61.39
N ASP A 138 -7.53 31.90 -61.40
CA ASP A 138 -6.12 32.06 -61.06
C ASP A 138 -5.87 31.79 -59.57
N TRP A 139 -6.70 32.36 -58.69
CA TRP A 139 -6.60 32.11 -57.25
C TRP A 139 -7.08 30.71 -56.88
N ALA A 140 -8.10 30.18 -57.55
CA ALA A 140 -8.59 28.84 -57.31
C ALA A 140 -7.54 27.78 -57.66
N ASN A 141 -6.81 27.93 -58.76
CA ASN A 141 -5.70 27.05 -59.12
C ASN A 141 -4.61 27.03 -58.04
N GLU A 142 -4.20 28.21 -57.55
CA GLU A 142 -3.21 28.33 -56.49
C GLU A 142 -3.67 27.68 -55.17
N TYR A 143 -4.92 27.91 -54.78
CA TYR A 143 -5.47 27.31 -53.56
C TYR A 143 -5.70 25.80 -53.70
N GLN A 144 -6.15 25.32 -54.86
CA GLN A 144 -6.28 23.89 -55.13
C GLN A 144 -4.92 23.19 -55.06
N TYR A 145 -3.87 23.78 -55.63
CA TYR A 145 -2.51 23.25 -55.53
C TYR A 145 -2.05 23.13 -54.06
N ARG A 146 -2.31 24.13 -53.23
CA ARG A 146 -1.99 24.11 -51.79
C ARG A 146 -2.78 23.04 -51.04
N THR A 147 -4.07 22.91 -51.35
CA THR A 147 -4.95 21.89 -50.78
C THR A 147 -4.46 20.48 -51.15
N ASP A 148 -4.03 20.27 -52.39
CA ASP A 148 -3.47 18.99 -52.84
C ASP A 148 -2.14 18.67 -52.15
N LEU A 149 -1.28 19.67 -51.95
CA LEU A 149 -0.05 19.50 -51.18
C LEU A 149 -0.33 19.11 -49.71
N ALA A 150 -1.33 19.76 -49.09
CA ALA A 150 -1.76 19.45 -47.74
C ALA A 150 -2.36 18.04 -47.64
N LEU A 151 -3.17 17.64 -48.62
CA LEU A 151 -3.77 16.31 -48.70
C LEU A 151 -2.69 15.24 -48.88
N LYS A 152 -1.70 15.49 -49.72
CA LYS A 152 -0.55 14.58 -49.89
C LYS A 152 0.22 14.41 -48.58
N SER A 153 0.56 15.51 -47.91
CA SER A 153 1.24 15.45 -46.60
C SER A 153 0.39 14.69 -45.55
N SER A 154 -0.93 14.88 -45.60
CA SER A 154 -1.88 14.18 -44.74
C SER A 154 -1.87 12.66 -44.99
N LEU A 155 -1.87 12.23 -46.24
CA LEU A 155 -1.78 10.81 -46.61
C LEU A 155 -0.45 10.18 -46.18
N GLU A 156 0.66 10.91 -46.30
CA GLU A 156 1.98 10.45 -45.84
C GLU A 156 2.00 10.22 -44.33
N ARG A 157 1.48 11.18 -43.54
CA ARG A 157 1.35 11.03 -42.08
C ARG A 157 0.42 9.88 -41.70
N LEU A 158 -0.71 9.70 -42.39
CA LEU A 158 -1.60 8.56 -42.18
C LEU A 158 -0.89 7.22 -42.42
N ASN A 159 -0.08 7.13 -43.48
CA ASN A 159 0.69 5.93 -43.80
C ASN A 159 1.71 5.64 -42.69
N LEU A 160 2.46 6.66 -42.25
CA LEU A 160 3.41 6.54 -41.13
C LEU A 160 2.70 6.09 -39.84
N LEU A 161 1.53 6.63 -39.54
CA LEU A 161 0.74 6.24 -38.37
C LEU A 161 0.25 4.80 -38.46
N ARG A 162 -0.16 4.34 -39.64
CA ARG A 162 -0.58 2.94 -39.87
C ARG A 162 0.59 1.96 -39.68
N LEU A 163 1.77 2.32 -40.19
CA LEU A 163 3.01 1.55 -40.04
C LEU A 163 3.57 1.54 -38.62
N LEU A 164 3.22 2.53 -37.79
CA LEU A 164 3.70 2.64 -36.43
C LEU A 164 3.17 1.48 -35.57
N LYS A 165 4.07 0.57 -35.16
CA LYS A 165 3.73 -0.53 -34.26
C LYS A 165 3.62 0.00 -32.84
N THR A 166 2.41 0.05 -32.29
CA THR A 166 2.17 0.43 -30.89
C THR A 166 2.19 -0.81 -30.01
N GLY A 167 3.35 -1.46 -29.92
CA GLY A 167 3.63 -2.59 -28.99
C GLY A 167 2.43 -3.49 -28.71
N GLU A 168 1.78 -4.01 -29.76
CA GLU A 168 0.65 -4.93 -29.61
C GLU A 168 1.06 -6.06 -28.67
N PRO A 169 0.24 -6.41 -27.65
CA PRO A 169 0.50 -7.63 -26.90
C PRO A 169 0.51 -8.79 -27.91
N PRO A 170 1.47 -9.74 -27.81
CA PRO A 170 1.48 -10.89 -28.70
C PRO A 170 0.09 -11.53 -28.64
N SER A 171 -0.57 -11.63 -29.80
CA SER A 171 -1.80 -12.40 -29.90
C SER A 171 -1.47 -13.80 -29.40
N GLN A 172 -2.02 -14.18 -28.24
CA GLN A 172 -2.09 -15.58 -27.85
C GLN A 172 -3.07 -16.25 -28.82
N SER A 173 -2.57 -16.56 -30.01
CA SER A 173 -3.31 -17.22 -31.08
C SER A 173 -2.33 -18.11 -31.84
N SER A 174 -1.72 -19.06 -31.12
CA SER A 174 -0.98 -20.19 -31.69
C SER A 174 -0.55 -21.20 -30.63
N THR A 175 -1.45 -21.68 -29.77
CA THR A 175 -1.17 -22.90 -28.98
C THR A 175 -2.43 -23.72 -28.66
N ASP A 176 -3.40 -23.81 -29.57
CA ASP A 176 -4.55 -24.71 -29.40
C ASP A 176 -4.86 -25.59 -30.63
N GLU A 177 -3.99 -25.65 -31.65
CA GLU A 177 -4.20 -26.50 -32.85
C GLU A 177 -3.11 -27.58 -33.04
N ALA A 178 -2.49 -28.08 -31.96
CA ALA A 178 -1.52 -29.18 -32.06
C ALA A 178 -1.86 -30.40 -31.18
N ASN A 179 -3.12 -30.56 -30.77
CA ASN A 179 -3.54 -31.78 -30.08
C ASN A 179 -4.98 -32.20 -30.43
N GLN A 180 -5.25 -32.32 -31.73
CA GLN A 180 -6.37 -33.10 -32.28
C GLN A 180 -5.91 -33.81 -33.56
N ASP A 181 -4.89 -34.65 -33.44
CA ASP A 181 -4.60 -35.68 -34.46
C ASP A 181 -3.95 -36.91 -33.80
N SER A 182 -4.64 -37.49 -32.80
CA SER A 182 -4.26 -38.75 -32.17
C SER A 182 -5.43 -39.35 -31.39
N THR A 183 -6.61 -39.45 -32.00
CA THR A 183 -7.64 -40.45 -31.63
C THR A 183 -8.78 -40.36 -32.65
N GLU A 184 -8.67 -41.09 -33.74
CA GLU A 184 -9.81 -41.81 -34.32
C GLU A 184 -9.28 -43.03 -35.09
N GLN A 185 -10.11 -44.06 -35.07
CA GLN A 185 -9.83 -45.50 -35.22
C GLN A 185 -9.47 -45.95 -36.64
#